data_AF-A0A1I0T0C4-F1
#
_entry.id   AF-A0A1I0T0C4-F1
#
_cell.length_a   1.000
_cell.length_b   1.000
_cell.length_c   1.000
_cell.angle_alpha   90.00
_cell.angle_beta   90.00
_cell.angle_gamma   90.00
#
_symmetry.space_group_name_H-M   'P 1'
#
loop_
_entity.id
_entity.type
_entity.pdbx_description
1 polymer ?
#
loop_
_entity_poly.entity_id
_entity_poly.type
_entity_poly.pdbx_seq_one_letter_code
_entity_poly.pdbx_strand_id
1 'polypeptide(L)'
;MHRYLDAYPGSTWQQRWDASPLATGMVAAAEAVAVDAVTRGARDEVASAVKALFALRVVRPSVAAFKRNKFLNFAHYFLVAESDADLARFVAAVGESELAGHFTRAAIYDVCAALTTQGIPFADLTASALMHFASEVRQTTTRSGLHTNKYAGHLAWQVMHSMGHFPTATPPTLRAALRSPQLTIVEMVDRHPIADGAVRQLFIDYLERRSVQLEYVSLSAQADIIVRVFWRAVVELNPNQSTLQLSDEVYQQWRTGLRTAKNGTARSDQSAVLMWVRALYFDIQAWAVHEPERWAQWVAPCPISNSERRTVGKHKRRVRERTHDTVRRLQPLLPVLIEHIDERAEHWRTLLALATTAADRGQFIHNGVQYTRVHTKGDKTLIRTGHPPNVRVTTPAAPRSIDVKVQEDAAFWTWAIVRHCA
;
A
#
# COMPACT_ATOMS: atom_id res chain seq x y z
N MET A 1 2.48 11.10 32.95
CA MET A 1 3.33 11.32 31.76
C MET A 1 4.61 12.07 32.10
N HIS A 2 4.56 13.27 32.70
CA HIS A 2 5.75 14.02 33.17
C HIS A 2 6.75 13.14 33.93
N ARG A 3 6.31 12.54 35.05
CA ARG A 3 7.13 11.63 35.88
C ARG A 3 7.76 10.47 35.10
N TYR A 4 7.10 9.97 34.05
CA TYR A 4 7.64 8.90 33.22
C TYR A 4 8.78 9.40 32.34
N LEU A 5 8.60 10.55 31.69
CA LEU A 5 9.63 11.16 30.85
C LEU A 5 10.81 11.71 31.67
N ASP A 6 10.60 12.05 32.94
CA ASP A 6 11.68 12.50 33.83
C ASP A 6 12.77 11.44 34.04
N ALA A 7 12.42 10.15 33.91
CA ALA A 7 13.35 9.03 34.04
C ALA A 7 14.29 8.88 32.84
N TYR A 8 14.06 9.60 31.74
CA TYR A 8 14.88 9.55 30.53
C TYR A 8 15.75 10.80 30.39
N PRO A 9 16.97 10.67 29.83
CA PRO A 9 17.88 11.80 29.66
C PRO A 9 17.31 12.82 28.66
N GLY A 10 17.52 14.11 28.95
CA GLY A 10 17.11 15.20 28.08
C GLY A 10 16.78 16.48 28.84
N SER A 11 17.10 17.62 28.24
CA SER A 11 16.76 18.95 28.75
C SER A 11 15.37 19.42 28.33
N THR A 12 14.85 18.90 27.21
CA THR A 12 13.51 19.21 26.69
C THR A 12 12.59 17.99 26.75
N TRP A 13 11.27 18.23 26.70
CA TRP A 13 10.26 17.17 26.59
C TRP A 13 10.48 16.29 25.35
N GLN A 14 10.90 16.89 24.24
CA GLN A 14 11.22 16.15 23.01
C GLN A 14 12.41 15.22 23.20
N GLN A 15 13.51 15.69 23.79
CA GLN A 15 14.69 14.86 24.03
C GLN A 15 14.38 13.66 24.94
N ARG A 16 13.60 13.89 26.00
CA ARG A 16 13.16 12.84 26.92
C ARG A 16 12.24 11.83 26.23
N TRP A 17 11.37 12.31 25.33
CA TRP A 17 10.53 11.44 24.52
C TRP A 17 11.36 10.56 23.59
N ASP A 18 12.29 11.15 22.83
CA ASP A 18 13.13 10.46 21.85
C ASP A 18 14.03 9.40 22.51
N ALA A 19 14.47 9.66 23.75
CA ALA A 19 15.22 8.71 24.57
C ALA A 19 14.35 7.58 25.18
N SER A 20 13.01 7.68 25.10
CA SER A 20 12.09 6.70 25.67
C SER A 20 11.69 5.62 24.65
N PRO A 21 11.33 4.40 25.11
CA PRO A 21 10.78 3.34 24.24
C PRO A 21 9.47 3.71 23.52
N LEU A 22 8.84 4.83 23.90
CA LEU A 22 7.62 5.32 23.26
C LEU A 22 7.89 5.91 21.88
N ALA A 23 9.06 6.52 21.67
CA ALA A 23 9.39 7.20 20.41
C ALA A 23 9.52 6.26 19.22
N THR A 24 9.93 5.02 19.46
CA THR A 24 10.05 3.97 18.43
C THR A 24 8.70 3.34 18.07
N GLY A 25 7.66 3.58 18.87
CA GLY A 25 6.35 2.94 18.70
C GLY A 25 6.33 1.45 19.00
N MET A 26 7.36 0.91 19.67
CA MET A 26 7.40 -0.49 20.10
C MET A 26 6.34 -0.82 21.14
N VAL A 27 6.07 0.12 22.06
CA VAL A 27 5.12 -0.03 23.17
C VAL A 27 4.14 1.14 23.17
N ALA A 28 2.87 0.88 23.47
CA ALA A 28 1.90 1.98 23.64
C ALA A 28 2.13 2.70 24.98
N ALA A 29 1.88 4.00 25.06
CA ALA A 29 2.13 4.75 26.29
C ALA A 29 1.31 4.22 27.48
N ALA A 30 0.04 3.84 27.23
CA ALA A 30 -0.80 3.21 28.24
C ALA A 30 -0.26 1.85 28.72
N GLU A 31 0.52 1.14 27.90
CA GLU A 31 1.17 -0.12 28.30
C GLU A 31 2.44 0.16 29.11
N ALA A 32 3.26 1.13 28.69
CA ALA A 32 4.55 1.43 29.31
C ALA A 32 4.45 2.22 30.63
N VAL A 33 3.41 3.05 30.80
CA VAL A 33 3.27 3.94 31.97
C VAL A 33 2.34 3.33 33.03
N ALA A 34 1.36 2.52 32.61
CA ALA A 34 0.36 1.93 33.48
C ALA A 34 0.66 0.44 33.80
N VAL A 35 1.95 0.09 33.90
CA VAL A 35 2.44 -1.30 34.05
C VAL A 35 1.81 -2.01 35.25
N ASP A 36 1.61 -1.28 36.36
CA ASP A 36 1.03 -1.80 37.61
C ASP A 36 -0.44 -1.37 37.86
N ALA A 37 -1.04 -0.59 36.95
CA ALA A 37 -2.41 -0.13 37.12
C ALA A 37 -3.41 -1.14 36.53
N VAL A 38 -4.02 -1.93 37.42
CA VAL A 38 -5.08 -2.90 37.10
C VAL A 38 -6.35 -2.21 36.57
N THR A 39 -6.50 -0.89 36.76
CA THR A 39 -7.72 -0.17 36.46
C THR A 39 -7.71 0.48 35.07
N ARG A 40 -8.84 0.34 34.35
CA ARG A 40 -9.07 0.96 33.04
C ARG A 40 -8.86 2.49 33.05
N GLY A 41 -9.17 3.14 34.19
CA GLY A 41 -9.04 4.60 34.35
C GLY A 41 -7.62 5.12 34.15
N ALA A 42 -6.61 4.47 34.74
CA ALA A 42 -5.22 4.91 34.61
C ALA A 42 -4.70 4.83 33.15
N ARG A 43 -5.14 3.81 32.39
CA ARG A 43 -4.81 3.70 30.97
C ARG A 43 -5.44 4.81 30.13
N ASP A 44 -6.70 5.14 30.41
CA ASP A 44 -7.42 6.22 29.73
C ASP A 44 -6.83 7.60 30.06
N GLU A 45 -6.36 7.80 31.29
CA GLU A 45 -5.64 9.01 31.71
C GLU A 45 -4.31 9.17 30.97
N VAL A 46 -3.49 8.11 30.89
CA VAL A 46 -2.22 8.15 30.14
C VAL A 46 -2.47 8.40 28.66
N ALA A 47 -3.45 7.72 28.05
CA ALA A 47 -3.82 7.94 26.66
C ALA A 47 -4.29 9.38 26.42
N SER A 48 -5.03 9.97 27.36
CA SER A 48 -5.48 11.36 27.30
C SER A 48 -4.32 12.35 27.46
N ALA A 49 -3.36 12.08 28.35
CA ALA A 49 -2.18 12.91 28.53
C ALA A 49 -1.29 12.91 27.26
N VAL A 50 -1.02 11.74 26.68
CA VAL A 50 -0.24 11.65 25.43
C VAL A 50 -0.98 12.30 24.27
N LYS A 51 -2.30 12.12 24.18
CA LYS A 51 -3.15 12.82 23.21
C LYS A 51 -2.98 14.34 23.32
N ALA A 52 -2.97 14.90 24.53
CA ALA A 52 -2.78 16.33 24.76
C ALA A 52 -1.38 16.79 24.35
N LEU A 53 -0.33 16.05 24.71
CA LEU A 53 1.06 16.37 24.30
C LEU A 53 1.22 16.43 22.78
N PHE A 54 0.57 15.51 22.08
CA PHE A 54 0.58 15.46 20.61
C PHE A 54 -0.28 16.55 19.99
N ALA A 55 -1.50 16.76 20.51
CA ALA A 55 -2.41 17.78 20.01
C ALA A 55 -1.85 19.20 20.17
N LEU A 56 -1.17 19.46 21.29
CA LEU A 56 -0.48 20.73 21.55
C LEU A 56 0.92 20.80 20.93
N ARG A 57 1.36 19.74 20.24
CA ARG A 57 2.71 19.62 19.64
C ARG A 57 3.85 19.93 20.61
N VAL A 58 3.66 19.67 21.92
CA VAL A 58 4.71 19.73 22.95
C VAL A 58 5.80 18.69 22.67
N VAL A 59 5.38 17.56 22.09
CA VAL A 59 6.25 16.51 21.58
C VAL A 59 5.75 16.12 20.20
N ARG A 60 6.70 15.98 19.27
CA ARG A 60 6.49 15.49 17.91
C ARG A 60 6.78 13.98 17.87
N PRO A 61 5.76 13.13 17.72
CA PRO A 61 5.97 11.69 17.57
C PRO A 61 6.32 11.31 16.13
N SER A 62 7.02 10.19 15.96
CA SER A 62 7.07 9.48 14.68
C SER A 62 5.67 8.95 14.31
N VAL A 63 5.42 8.69 13.01
CA VAL A 63 4.16 8.08 12.57
C VAL A 63 3.92 6.73 13.26
N ALA A 64 4.98 5.94 13.47
CA ALA A 64 4.91 4.67 14.19
C ALA A 64 4.45 4.85 15.64
N ALA A 65 5.08 5.77 16.39
CA ALA A 65 4.71 6.05 17.77
C ALA A 65 3.30 6.64 17.89
N PHE A 66 2.91 7.51 16.96
CA PHE A 66 1.56 8.06 16.91
C PHE A 66 0.52 6.95 16.71
N LYS A 67 0.70 6.09 15.71
CA LYS A 67 -0.24 5.02 15.35
C LYS A 67 -0.26 3.86 16.36
N ARG A 68 0.80 3.68 17.15
CA ARG A 68 0.83 2.69 18.24
C ARG A 68 -0.20 3.01 19.33
N ASN A 69 -0.59 4.27 19.48
CA ASN A 69 -1.56 4.74 20.45
C ASN A 69 -2.95 4.92 19.80
N LYS A 70 -4.02 4.64 20.55
CA LYS A 70 -5.40 4.81 20.09
C LYS A 70 -6.01 6.08 20.67
N PHE A 71 -6.16 7.11 19.84
CA PHE A 71 -6.69 8.40 20.28
C PHE A 71 -8.13 8.62 19.81
N LEU A 72 -9.08 8.39 20.72
CA LEU A 72 -10.47 8.79 20.49
C LEU A 72 -10.58 10.32 20.39
N ASN A 73 -11.27 10.78 19.34
CA ASN A 73 -11.53 12.20 19.05
C ASN A 73 -10.28 13.08 18.93
N PHE A 74 -9.12 12.52 18.56
CA PHE A 74 -7.86 13.29 18.40
C PHE A 74 -8.04 14.57 17.60
N ALA A 75 -8.66 14.47 16.43
CA ALA A 75 -8.91 15.59 15.52
C ALA A 75 -9.63 16.75 16.21
N HIS A 76 -10.64 16.47 17.05
CA HIS A 76 -11.36 17.52 17.77
C HIS A 76 -10.44 18.32 18.71
N TYR A 77 -9.61 17.63 19.50
CA TYR A 77 -8.67 18.29 20.41
C TYR A 77 -7.59 19.06 19.65
N PHE A 78 -7.09 18.49 18.55
CA PHE A 78 -6.10 19.14 17.70
C PHE A 78 -6.66 20.43 17.09
N LEU A 79 -7.86 20.39 16.51
CA LEU A 79 -8.48 21.56 15.88
C LEU A 79 -8.69 22.72 16.88
N VAL A 80 -9.11 22.41 18.11
CA VAL A 80 -9.26 23.43 19.17
C VAL A 80 -7.90 24.00 19.57
N ALA A 81 -6.87 23.15 19.71
CA ALA A 81 -5.53 23.58 20.07
C ALA A 81 -4.85 24.44 18.97
N GLU A 82 -5.02 24.05 17.71
CA GLU A 82 -4.41 24.71 16.56
C GLU A 82 -5.04 26.07 16.27
N SER A 83 -6.37 26.17 16.38
CA SER A 83 -7.13 27.40 16.10
C SER A 83 -6.76 28.08 14.77
N ASP A 84 -6.49 27.28 13.73
CA ASP A 84 -6.11 27.73 12.39
C ASP A 84 -7.34 27.88 11.47
N ALA A 85 -7.50 29.06 10.86
CA ALA A 85 -8.63 29.38 10.00
C ALA A 85 -8.64 28.60 8.68
N ASP A 86 -7.47 28.35 8.09
CA ASP A 86 -7.36 27.58 6.84
C ASP A 86 -7.67 26.09 7.08
N LEU A 87 -7.22 25.56 8.22
CA LEU A 87 -7.59 24.23 8.66
C LEU A 87 -9.10 24.11 8.91
N ALA A 88 -9.73 25.14 9.49
CA ALA A 88 -11.17 25.19 9.68
C ALA A 88 -11.94 25.20 8.34
N ARG A 89 -11.45 25.95 7.32
CA ARG A 89 -12.01 25.91 5.95
C ARG A 89 -11.91 24.52 5.34
N PHE A 90 -10.77 23.83 5.51
CA PHE A 90 -10.63 22.45 5.06
C PHE A 90 -11.65 21.51 5.74
N VAL A 91 -11.85 21.63 7.05
CA VAL A 91 -12.84 20.83 7.78
C VAL A 91 -14.27 21.07 7.25
N ALA A 92 -14.62 22.33 6.96
CA ALA A 92 -15.90 22.67 6.35
C ALA A 92 -16.06 22.03 4.96
N ALA A 93 -15.04 22.15 4.09
CA ALA A 93 -15.05 21.56 2.75
C ALA A 93 -15.13 20.02 2.78
N VAL A 94 -14.51 19.36 3.77
CA VAL A 94 -14.68 17.90 3.97
C VAL A 94 -16.13 17.58 4.38
N GLY A 95 -16.74 18.42 5.22
CA GLY A 95 -18.13 18.28 5.67
C GLY A 95 -19.17 18.41 4.56
N GLU A 96 -18.86 19.17 3.52
CA GLU A 96 -19.70 19.31 2.31
C GLU A 96 -19.63 18.11 1.36
N SER A 97 -18.67 17.19 1.55
CA SER A 97 -18.58 16.00 0.71
C SER A 97 -19.75 15.05 0.95
N GLU A 98 -20.38 14.54 -0.12
CA GLU A 98 -21.50 13.56 -0.05
C GLU A 98 -21.07 12.17 0.44
N LEU A 99 -19.83 12.01 0.92
CA LEU A 99 -19.28 10.74 1.37
C LEU A 99 -19.74 10.38 2.77
N ALA A 100 -19.82 9.07 3.04
CA ALA A 100 -20.21 8.57 4.35
C ALA A 100 -19.34 9.15 5.47
N GLY A 101 -19.95 9.53 6.60
CA GLY A 101 -19.29 10.29 7.67
C GLY A 101 -18.09 9.62 8.36
N HIS A 102 -17.76 8.37 8.05
CA HIS A 102 -16.51 7.75 8.50
C HIS A 102 -15.32 8.16 7.62
N PHE A 103 -15.52 8.38 6.30
CA PHE A 103 -14.49 8.88 5.41
C PHE A 103 -14.13 10.33 5.72
N THR A 104 -15.11 11.18 6.01
CA THR A 104 -14.89 12.58 6.41
C THR A 104 -14.09 12.68 7.70
N ARG A 105 -14.49 11.91 8.74
CA ARG A 105 -13.73 11.81 10.00
C ARG A 105 -12.31 11.28 9.78
N ALA A 106 -12.12 10.30 8.89
CA ALA A 106 -10.80 9.78 8.57
C ALA A 106 -9.92 10.82 7.87
N ALA A 107 -10.48 11.59 6.92
CA ALA A 107 -9.75 12.66 6.23
C ALA A 107 -9.25 13.74 7.19
N ILE A 108 -10.12 14.22 8.08
CA ILE A 108 -9.76 15.21 9.10
C ILE A 108 -8.71 14.64 10.05
N TYR A 109 -8.89 13.39 10.49
CA TYR A 109 -7.92 12.72 11.34
C TYR A 109 -6.54 12.58 10.67
N ASP A 110 -6.50 12.20 9.40
CA ASP A 110 -5.26 12.02 8.66
C ASP A 110 -4.50 13.34 8.50
N VAL A 111 -5.19 14.45 8.26
CA VAL A 111 -4.57 15.79 8.25
C VAL A 111 -4.04 16.17 9.62
N CYS A 112 -4.83 16.06 10.69
CA CYS A 112 -4.38 16.38 12.05
C CYS A 112 -3.17 15.51 12.46
N ALA A 113 -3.16 14.24 12.09
CA ALA A 113 -2.05 13.34 12.32
C ALA A 113 -0.80 13.75 11.52
N ALA A 114 -0.96 14.10 10.24
CA ALA A 114 0.15 14.58 9.40
C ALA A 114 0.80 15.84 9.98
N LEU A 115 0.00 16.85 10.35
CA LEU A 115 0.47 18.10 10.96
C LEU A 115 1.20 17.84 12.28
N THR A 116 0.68 16.92 13.09
CA THR A 116 1.28 16.51 14.37
C THR A 116 2.63 15.81 14.17
N THR A 117 2.70 14.80 13.31
CA THR A 117 3.91 13.99 13.11
C THR A 117 5.00 14.73 12.33
N GLN A 118 4.62 15.72 11.52
CA GLN A 118 5.57 16.54 10.77
C GLN A 118 5.95 17.83 11.52
N GLY A 119 5.13 18.27 12.48
CA GLY A 119 5.36 19.50 13.23
C GLY A 119 5.20 20.75 12.37
N ILE A 120 4.28 20.73 11.40
CA ILE A 120 4.04 21.81 10.43
C ILE A 120 2.65 22.41 10.62
N PRO A 121 2.43 23.70 10.34
CA PRO A 121 1.09 24.30 10.25
C PRO A 121 0.35 23.80 9.01
N PHE A 122 -0.97 24.04 8.94
CA PHE A 122 -1.77 23.60 7.80
C PHE A 122 -1.33 24.23 6.47
N ALA A 123 -0.93 25.52 6.50
CA ALA A 123 -0.40 26.22 5.33
C ALA A 123 0.80 25.50 4.68
N ASP A 124 1.65 24.85 5.48
CA ASP A 124 2.85 24.15 5.02
C ASP A 124 2.58 22.68 4.65
N LEU A 125 1.35 22.20 4.79
CA LEU A 125 0.96 20.86 4.37
C LEU A 125 0.85 20.79 2.84
N THR A 126 2.00 20.72 2.19
CA THR A 126 2.13 20.57 0.74
C THR A 126 1.70 19.17 0.27
N ALA A 127 1.50 19.02 -1.04
CA ALA A 127 1.26 17.72 -1.67
C ALA A 127 2.37 16.70 -1.33
N SER A 128 3.64 17.14 -1.33
CA SER A 128 4.78 16.29 -0.96
C SER A 128 4.73 15.86 0.51
N ALA A 129 4.42 16.79 1.41
CA ALA A 129 4.27 16.52 2.84
C ALA A 129 3.16 15.48 3.10
N LEU A 130 2.00 15.62 2.46
CA LEU A 130 0.90 14.66 2.61
C LEU A 130 1.24 13.29 1.99
N MET A 131 1.96 13.25 0.85
CA MET A 131 2.47 12.00 0.28
C MET A 131 3.47 11.30 1.20
N HIS A 132 4.38 12.05 1.82
CA HIS A 132 5.35 11.52 2.78
C HIS A 132 4.62 10.84 3.94
N PHE A 133 3.66 11.52 4.56
CA PHE A 133 2.81 10.95 5.61
C PHE A 133 2.10 9.67 5.15
N ALA A 134 1.46 9.70 3.97
CA ALA A 134 0.76 8.53 3.44
C ALA A 134 1.71 7.33 3.25
N SER A 135 2.94 7.57 2.79
CA SER A 135 3.98 6.55 2.64
C SER A 135 4.42 5.97 3.99
N GLU A 136 4.67 6.80 4.99
CA GLU A 136 5.05 6.36 6.34
C GLU A 136 3.94 5.55 7.02
N VAL A 137 2.67 5.97 6.88
CA VAL A 137 1.52 5.21 7.40
C VAL A 137 1.45 3.84 6.75
N ARG A 138 1.70 3.75 5.44
CA ARG A 138 1.72 2.46 4.72
C ARG A 138 2.83 1.53 5.21
N GLN A 139 4.00 2.07 5.54
CA GLN A 139 5.13 1.28 6.05
C GLN A 139 4.89 0.76 7.47
N THR A 140 4.14 1.50 8.27
CA THR A 140 3.89 1.18 9.69
C THR A 140 2.60 0.39 9.94
N THR A 141 1.71 0.26 8.95
CA THR A 141 0.43 -0.46 9.08
C THR A 141 0.57 -1.95 8.73
N THR A 142 0.19 -2.85 9.65
CA THR A 142 0.17 -4.30 9.42
C THR A 142 -0.81 -4.68 8.31
N ARG A 143 -0.37 -5.49 7.36
CA ARG A 143 -1.18 -5.98 6.23
C ARG A 143 -2.19 -7.03 6.72
N SER A 144 -3.37 -6.60 7.14
CA SER A 144 -4.43 -7.49 7.69
C SER A 144 -5.30 -8.16 6.62
N GLY A 145 -4.98 -8.02 5.32
CA GLY A 145 -5.76 -8.60 4.22
C GLY A 145 -7.08 -7.88 3.91
N LEU A 146 -7.55 -6.98 4.78
CA LEU A 146 -8.65 -6.07 4.48
C LEU A 146 -8.13 -4.96 3.55
N HIS A 147 -8.76 -4.77 2.39
CA HIS A 147 -8.38 -3.79 1.38
C HIS A 147 -8.53 -2.31 1.80
N THR A 148 -8.96 -2.06 3.04
CA THR A 148 -9.04 -0.76 3.67
C THR A 148 -7.66 -0.30 4.14
N ASN A 149 -7.22 0.90 3.73
CA ASN A 149 -5.97 1.58 4.16
C ASN A 149 -4.66 1.13 3.50
N LYS A 150 -4.55 1.14 2.17
CA LYS A 150 -3.21 1.09 1.53
C LYS A 150 -2.43 2.39 1.71
N TYR A 151 -3.10 3.54 1.72
CA TYR A 151 -2.54 4.87 1.97
C TYR A 151 -3.57 5.71 2.74
N ALA A 152 -3.12 6.50 3.71
CA ALA A 152 -3.94 7.49 4.42
C ALA A 152 -4.12 8.76 3.59
N GLY A 153 -5.17 9.53 3.86
CA GLY A 153 -5.35 10.88 3.30
C GLY A 153 -5.93 10.95 1.89
N HIS A 154 -6.57 9.89 1.36
CA HIS A 154 -7.16 9.92 0.01
C HIS A 154 -8.22 11.02 -0.17
N LEU A 155 -9.20 11.09 0.73
CA LEU A 155 -10.22 12.14 0.69
C LEU A 155 -9.64 13.51 1.02
N ALA A 156 -8.75 13.59 2.03
CA ALA A 156 -8.07 14.82 2.38
C ALA A 156 -7.35 15.44 1.17
N TRP A 157 -6.63 14.62 0.39
CA TRP A 157 -5.99 15.05 -0.85
C TRP A 157 -6.96 15.69 -1.83
N GLN A 158 -8.08 15.00 -2.10
CA GLN A 158 -9.06 15.47 -3.09
C GLN A 158 -9.67 16.79 -2.68
N VAL A 159 -10.03 16.94 -1.39
CA VAL A 159 -10.59 18.19 -0.86
C VAL A 159 -9.55 19.32 -0.86
N MET A 160 -8.30 19.06 -0.44
CA MET A 160 -7.22 20.05 -0.48
C MET A 160 -6.91 20.49 -1.92
N HIS A 161 -6.96 19.57 -2.88
CA HIS A 161 -6.84 19.92 -4.30
C HIS A 161 -8.03 20.76 -4.79
N SER A 162 -9.29 20.36 -4.50
CA SER A 162 -10.47 21.09 -4.98
C SER A 162 -10.61 22.48 -4.39
N MET A 163 -10.15 22.70 -3.16
CA MET A 163 -10.16 24.02 -2.52
C MET A 163 -8.94 24.90 -2.90
N GLY A 164 -8.05 24.41 -3.78
CA GLY A 164 -6.88 25.17 -4.24
C GLY A 164 -5.74 25.27 -3.23
N HIS A 165 -5.69 24.40 -2.21
CA HIS A 165 -4.58 24.35 -1.26
C HIS A 165 -3.29 23.82 -1.90
N PHE A 166 -3.42 22.94 -2.90
CA PHE A 166 -2.29 22.49 -3.70
C PHE A 166 -2.13 23.31 -4.99
N PRO A 167 -0.89 23.47 -5.50
CA PRO A 167 -0.67 24.06 -6.81
C PRO A 167 -1.48 23.33 -7.89
N THR A 168 -1.95 24.06 -8.90
CA THR A 168 -2.79 23.53 -10.00
C THR A 168 -2.14 22.42 -10.83
N ALA A 169 -0.79 22.34 -10.82
CA ALA A 169 -0.04 21.26 -11.45
C ALA A 169 -0.09 19.92 -10.67
N THR A 170 -0.57 19.94 -9.42
CA THR A 170 -0.68 18.75 -8.57
C THR A 170 -1.80 17.84 -9.08
N PRO A 171 -1.59 16.52 -9.21
CA PRO A 171 -2.65 15.62 -9.62
C PRO A 171 -3.87 15.66 -8.68
N PRO A 172 -5.10 15.53 -9.19
CA PRO A 172 -6.33 15.67 -8.38
C PRO A 172 -6.55 14.55 -7.37
N THR A 173 -5.77 13.46 -7.44
CA THR A 173 -5.89 12.35 -6.50
C THR A 173 -4.53 11.91 -5.97
N LEU A 174 -4.47 11.53 -4.70
CA LEU A 174 -3.27 10.96 -4.08
C LEU A 174 -2.76 9.74 -4.86
N ARG A 175 -3.68 8.94 -5.44
CA ARG A 175 -3.29 7.79 -6.28
C ARG A 175 -2.54 8.23 -7.53
N ALA A 176 -2.96 9.30 -8.18
CA ALA A 176 -2.27 9.84 -9.34
C ALA A 176 -0.91 10.44 -8.97
N ALA A 177 -0.82 11.13 -7.83
CA ALA A 177 0.45 11.69 -7.35
C ALA A 177 1.46 10.61 -6.89
N LEU A 178 0.96 9.52 -6.31
CA LEU A 178 1.78 8.35 -5.94
C LEU A 178 2.19 7.49 -7.15
N ARG A 179 1.62 7.71 -8.34
CA ARG A 179 2.17 7.09 -9.55
C ARG A 179 3.47 7.82 -9.85
N SER A 180 4.60 7.13 -9.68
CA SER A 180 5.86 7.62 -10.21
C SER A 180 5.66 7.98 -11.68
N PRO A 181 6.17 9.12 -12.16
CA PRO A 181 6.17 9.42 -13.58
C PRO A 181 6.75 8.23 -14.34
N GLN A 182 6.24 7.99 -15.54
CA GLN A 182 6.81 6.99 -16.42
C GLN A 182 8.29 7.34 -16.61
N LEU A 183 9.19 6.39 -16.34
CA LEU A 183 10.60 6.62 -16.55
C LEU A 183 10.85 6.78 -18.05
N THR A 184 11.61 7.79 -18.41
CA THR A 184 12.24 7.86 -19.72
C THR A 184 13.16 6.66 -19.92
N ILE A 185 13.51 6.34 -21.16
CA ILE A 185 14.39 5.21 -21.48
C ILE A 185 15.75 5.37 -20.79
N VAL A 186 16.28 6.59 -20.74
CA VAL A 186 17.50 6.95 -20.01
C VAL A 186 17.36 6.61 -18.53
N GLU A 187 16.28 7.05 -17.88
CA GLU A 187 16.01 6.74 -16.47
C GLU A 187 15.76 5.24 -16.22
N MET A 188 15.20 4.50 -17.18
CA MET A 188 15.04 3.05 -17.07
C MET A 188 16.39 2.34 -16.99
N VAL A 189 17.37 2.80 -17.78
CA VAL A 189 18.75 2.29 -17.75
C VAL A 189 19.46 2.74 -16.48
N ASP A 190 19.37 4.03 -16.14
CA ASP A 190 20.07 4.64 -15.00
C ASP A 190 19.56 4.19 -13.63
N ARG A 191 18.36 3.59 -13.57
CA ARG A 191 17.85 2.93 -12.37
C ARG A 191 18.84 1.93 -11.79
N HIS A 192 19.70 1.34 -12.63
CA HIS A 192 20.77 0.43 -12.23
C HIS A 192 22.09 0.94 -12.82
N PRO A 193 22.94 1.62 -12.02
CA PRO A 193 24.13 2.29 -12.53
C PRO A 193 25.05 1.35 -13.32
N ILE A 194 25.46 1.79 -14.51
CA ILE A 194 26.45 1.13 -15.37
C ILE A 194 27.68 2.03 -15.40
N ALA A 195 28.84 1.49 -15.01
CA ALA A 195 30.07 2.26 -14.94
C ALA A 195 30.63 2.61 -16.34
N ASP A 196 30.53 1.67 -17.29
CA ASP A 196 30.96 1.87 -18.66
C ASP A 196 29.94 2.71 -19.44
N GLY A 197 30.33 3.93 -19.83
CA GLY A 197 29.49 4.86 -20.57
C GLY A 197 29.10 4.38 -21.97
N ALA A 198 29.95 3.60 -22.63
CA ALA A 198 29.66 3.05 -23.95
C ALA A 198 28.59 1.96 -23.86
N VAL A 199 28.70 1.07 -22.88
CA VAL A 199 27.68 0.03 -22.64
C VAL A 199 26.36 0.63 -22.16
N ARG A 200 26.44 1.68 -21.34
CA ARG A 200 25.25 2.45 -20.96
C ARG A 200 24.54 3.00 -22.20
N GLN A 201 25.28 3.62 -23.12
CA GLN A 201 24.71 4.17 -24.34
C GLN A 201 24.13 3.08 -25.24
N LEU A 202 24.78 1.91 -25.35
CA LEU A 202 24.23 0.75 -26.06
C LEU A 202 22.81 0.40 -25.59
N PHE A 203 22.57 0.30 -24.28
CA PHE A 203 21.25 -0.09 -23.79
C PHE A 203 20.20 0.99 -23.99
N ILE A 204 20.58 2.27 -23.92
CA ILE A 204 19.69 3.39 -24.26
C ILE A 204 19.29 3.28 -25.72
N ASP A 205 20.25 3.20 -26.63
CA ASP A 205 20.03 3.06 -28.08
C ASP A 205 19.17 1.85 -28.42
N TYR A 206 19.46 0.71 -27.79
CA TYR A 206 18.72 -0.53 -27.98
C TYR A 206 17.25 -0.37 -27.56
N LEU A 207 17.01 0.18 -26.37
CA LEU A 207 15.66 0.37 -25.84
C LEU A 207 14.88 1.46 -26.58
N GLU A 208 15.54 2.51 -27.07
CA GLU A 208 14.94 3.51 -27.95
C GLU A 208 14.37 2.87 -29.21
N ARG A 209 15.14 2.01 -29.88
CA ARG A 209 14.65 1.31 -31.07
C ARG A 209 13.53 0.32 -30.74
N ARG A 210 13.61 -0.38 -29.60
CA ARG A 210 12.57 -1.30 -29.14
C ARG A 210 11.27 -0.58 -28.75
N SER A 211 11.35 0.67 -28.30
CA SER A 211 10.20 1.46 -27.84
C SER A 211 9.13 1.67 -28.93
N VAL A 212 9.55 1.68 -30.21
CA VAL A 212 8.64 1.81 -31.36
C VAL A 212 7.69 0.61 -31.47
N GLN A 213 8.08 -0.56 -30.94
CA GLN A 213 7.33 -1.82 -31.08
C GLN A 213 6.72 -2.33 -29.78
N LEU A 214 7.08 -1.74 -28.63
CA LEU A 214 6.69 -2.24 -27.31
C LEU A 214 5.92 -1.20 -26.52
N GLU A 215 4.83 -1.63 -25.91
CA GLU A 215 4.17 -0.83 -24.88
C GLU A 215 5.10 -0.61 -23.67
N TYR A 216 4.90 0.52 -22.98
CA TYR A 216 5.73 0.96 -21.85
C TYR A 216 5.98 -0.13 -20.79
N VAL A 217 4.95 -0.91 -20.43
CA VAL A 217 5.09 -1.97 -19.41
C VAL A 217 6.08 -3.05 -19.87
N SER A 218 5.99 -3.45 -21.14
CA SER A 218 6.89 -4.43 -21.74
C SER A 218 8.30 -3.88 -21.90
N LEU A 219 8.42 -2.62 -22.34
CA LEU A 219 9.70 -1.93 -22.48
C LEU A 219 10.42 -1.78 -21.14
N SER A 220 9.71 -1.33 -20.09
CA SER A 220 10.27 -1.19 -18.75
C SER A 220 10.67 -2.54 -18.15
N ALA A 221 9.95 -3.63 -18.45
CA ALA A 221 10.33 -4.97 -18.02
C ALA A 221 11.58 -5.46 -18.77
N GLN A 222 11.67 -5.20 -20.08
CA GLN A 222 12.84 -5.53 -20.88
C GLN A 222 14.09 -4.78 -20.40
N ALA A 223 13.98 -3.48 -20.13
CA ALA A 223 15.07 -2.66 -19.61
C ALA A 223 15.61 -3.21 -18.28
N ASP A 224 14.71 -3.54 -17.34
CA ASP A 224 15.11 -4.09 -16.05
C ASP A 224 15.80 -5.47 -16.19
N ILE A 225 15.30 -6.32 -17.07
CA ILE A 225 15.91 -7.63 -17.32
C ILE A 225 17.32 -7.48 -17.91
N ILE A 226 17.47 -6.67 -18.97
CA ILE A 226 18.75 -6.53 -19.68
C ILE A 226 19.78 -5.83 -18.79
N VAL A 227 19.41 -4.75 -18.12
CA VAL A 227 20.37 -3.95 -17.35
C VAL A 227 20.67 -4.57 -16.00
N ARG A 228 19.65 -4.91 -15.21
CA ARG A 228 19.86 -5.43 -13.84
C ARG A 228 20.12 -6.91 -13.81
N VAL A 229 19.24 -7.71 -14.43
CA VAL A 229 19.26 -9.16 -14.24
C VAL A 229 20.38 -9.80 -15.06
N PHE A 230 20.69 -9.21 -16.21
CA PHE A 230 21.76 -9.67 -17.09
C PHE A 230 23.05 -8.87 -16.89
N TRP A 231 23.14 -7.65 -17.39
CA TRP A 231 24.43 -6.93 -17.51
C TRP A 231 25.10 -6.68 -16.17
N ARG A 232 24.38 -6.12 -15.19
CA ARG A 232 24.94 -5.87 -13.87
C ARG A 232 25.41 -7.15 -13.18
N ALA A 233 24.64 -8.24 -13.29
CA ALA A 233 25.04 -9.53 -12.73
C ALA A 233 26.30 -10.08 -13.42
N VAL A 234 26.46 -9.86 -14.73
CA VAL A 234 27.68 -10.22 -15.47
C VAL A 234 28.87 -9.39 -14.98
N VAL A 235 28.73 -8.07 -14.81
CA VAL A 235 29.80 -7.21 -14.30
C VAL A 235 30.17 -7.54 -12.84
N GLU A 236 29.20 -7.93 -12.02
CA GLU A 236 29.45 -8.42 -10.66
C GLU A 236 30.30 -9.72 -10.66
N LEU A 237 30.20 -10.56 -11.69
CA LEU A 237 31.01 -11.77 -11.86
C LEU A 237 32.37 -11.50 -12.54
N ASN A 238 32.40 -10.59 -13.51
CA ASN A 238 33.59 -10.17 -14.24
C ASN A 238 33.66 -8.64 -14.33
N PRO A 239 34.31 -7.95 -13.38
CA PRO A 239 34.35 -6.49 -13.33
C PRO A 239 34.98 -5.81 -14.56
N ASN A 240 35.84 -6.54 -15.30
CA ASN A 240 36.49 -6.05 -16.52
C ASN A 240 35.65 -6.27 -17.79
N GLN A 241 34.42 -6.79 -17.67
CA GLN A 241 33.55 -7.01 -18.82
C GLN A 241 33.06 -5.68 -19.41
N SER A 242 33.50 -5.36 -20.62
CA SER A 242 33.12 -4.15 -21.37
C SER A 242 32.37 -4.43 -22.68
N THR A 243 32.18 -5.70 -23.04
CA THR A 243 31.53 -6.12 -24.29
C THR A 243 30.42 -7.14 -24.05
N LEU A 244 29.55 -7.37 -25.05
CA LEU A 244 28.56 -8.46 -25.01
C LEU A 244 29.18 -9.85 -25.22
N GLN A 245 30.48 -9.95 -25.53
CA GLN A 245 31.16 -11.23 -25.71
C GLN A 245 31.46 -11.85 -24.35
N LEU A 246 30.63 -12.79 -23.89
CA LEU A 246 30.85 -13.50 -22.63
C LEU A 246 31.74 -14.72 -22.84
N SER A 247 32.60 -15.02 -21.87
CA SER A 247 33.21 -16.34 -21.76
C SER A 247 32.16 -17.36 -21.34
N ASP A 248 32.36 -18.64 -21.70
CA ASP A 248 31.45 -19.71 -21.27
C ASP A 248 31.38 -19.78 -19.73
N GLU A 249 32.50 -19.60 -19.04
CA GLU A 249 32.55 -19.58 -17.58
C GLU A 249 31.64 -18.50 -16.97
N VAL A 250 31.74 -17.25 -17.42
CA VAL A 250 30.90 -16.15 -16.92
C VAL A 250 29.43 -16.40 -17.22
N TYR A 251 29.12 -16.93 -18.41
CA TYR A 251 27.75 -17.30 -18.76
C TYR A 251 27.20 -18.40 -17.83
N GLN A 252 27.95 -19.49 -17.59
CA GLN A 252 27.49 -20.58 -16.72
C GLN A 252 27.28 -20.12 -15.26
N GLN A 253 28.16 -19.26 -14.76
CA GLN A 253 28.02 -18.68 -13.43
C GLN A 253 26.78 -17.78 -13.33
N TRP A 254 26.58 -16.88 -14.29
CA TRP A 254 25.36 -16.07 -14.39
C TRP A 254 24.11 -16.93 -14.48
N ARG A 255 24.14 -17.98 -15.31
CA ARG A 255 23.02 -18.89 -15.55
C ARG A 255 22.62 -19.66 -14.28
N THR A 256 23.62 -20.09 -13.51
CA THR A 256 23.42 -20.72 -12.19
C THR A 256 22.81 -19.72 -11.20
N GLY A 257 23.37 -18.50 -11.12
CA GLY A 257 22.86 -17.43 -10.26
C GLY A 257 21.42 -17.03 -10.59
N LEU A 258 21.02 -17.09 -11.87
CA LEU A 258 19.68 -16.81 -12.33
C LEU A 258 18.61 -17.74 -11.72
N ARG A 259 18.98 -18.92 -11.20
CA ARG A 259 18.01 -19.87 -10.61
C ARG A 259 17.34 -19.34 -9.34
N THR A 260 17.98 -18.40 -8.66
CA THR A 260 17.53 -17.88 -7.36
C THR A 260 17.22 -16.38 -7.48
N ALA A 261 16.07 -15.97 -6.93
CA ALA A 261 15.72 -14.56 -6.81
C ALA A 261 16.45 -13.92 -5.61
N LYS A 262 16.52 -12.58 -5.55
CA LYS A 262 17.21 -11.86 -4.46
C LYS A 262 16.70 -12.18 -3.05
N ASN A 263 15.48 -12.70 -2.92
CA ASN A 263 14.86 -13.12 -1.66
C ASN A 263 15.15 -14.60 -1.30
N GLY A 264 16.08 -15.26 -2.00
CA GLY A 264 16.45 -16.66 -1.75
C GLY A 264 15.49 -17.71 -2.33
N THR A 265 14.39 -17.29 -2.96
CA THR A 265 13.41 -18.23 -3.55
C THR A 265 13.76 -18.63 -4.98
N ALA A 266 13.23 -19.76 -5.44
CA ALA A 266 13.40 -20.19 -6.83
C ALA A 266 12.78 -19.17 -7.79
N ARG A 267 13.58 -18.69 -8.76
CA ARG A 267 13.13 -17.70 -9.73
C ARG A 267 12.15 -18.30 -10.74
N SER A 268 10.98 -17.68 -10.90
CA SER A 268 9.91 -18.13 -11.80
C SER A 268 10.00 -17.55 -13.22
N ASP A 269 10.68 -16.40 -13.41
CA ASP A 269 10.77 -15.66 -14.67
C ASP A 269 12.05 -15.94 -15.48
N GLN A 270 12.79 -17.00 -15.16
CA GLN A 270 14.04 -17.38 -15.86
C GLN A 270 13.85 -17.47 -17.39
N SER A 271 12.69 -17.97 -17.81
CA SER A 271 12.31 -18.07 -19.22
C SER A 271 12.24 -16.71 -19.93
N ALA A 272 11.61 -15.74 -19.28
CA ALA A 272 11.50 -14.39 -19.81
C ALA A 272 12.88 -13.75 -19.90
N VAL A 273 13.71 -13.91 -18.86
CA VAL A 273 15.08 -13.39 -18.84
C VAL A 273 15.90 -13.92 -20.01
N LEU A 274 15.96 -15.24 -20.19
CA LEU A 274 16.71 -15.85 -21.30
C LEU A 274 16.18 -15.41 -22.67
N MET A 275 14.86 -15.28 -22.81
CA MET A 275 14.24 -14.82 -24.06
C MET A 275 14.66 -13.39 -24.41
N TRP A 276 14.62 -12.47 -23.45
CA TRP A 276 14.95 -11.06 -23.68
C TRP A 276 16.45 -10.82 -23.89
N VAL A 277 17.31 -11.52 -23.14
CA VAL A 277 18.76 -11.48 -23.37
C VAL A 277 19.06 -12.04 -24.76
N ARG A 278 18.46 -13.17 -25.14
CA ARG A 278 18.66 -13.72 -26.48
C ARG A 278 18.18 -12.75 -27.57
N ALA A 279 17.03 -12.11 -27.39
CA ALA A 279 16.52 -11.11 -28.33
C ALA A 279 17.52 -9.96 -28.52
N LEU A 280 18.10 -9.43 -27.44
CA LEU A 280 19.16 -8.40 -27.50
C LEU A 280 20.30 -8.79 -28.46
N TYR A 281 20.87 -9.99 -28.31
CA TYR A 281 21.98 -10.43 -29.16
C TYR A 281 21.57 -10.54 -30.64
N PHE A 282 20.41 -11.12 -30.93
CA PHE A 282 19.95 -11.29 -32.32
C PHE A 282 19.49 -9.98 -32.97
N ASP A 283 18.86 -9.10 -32.20
CA ASP A 283 18.46 -7.77 -32.67
C ASP A 283 19.72 -6.98 -33.08
N ILE A 284 20.75 -6.95 -32.23
CA ILE A 284 22.02 -6.27 -32.53
C ILE A 284 22.70 -6.87 -33.77
N GLN A 285 22.75 -8.21 -33.87
CA GLN A 285 23.30 -8.89 -35.05
C GLN A 285 22.55 -8.53 -36.33
N ALA A 286 21.21 -8.49 -36.27
CA ALA A 286 20.38 -8.17 -37.43
C ALA A 286 20.51 -6.68 -37.81
N TRP A 287 20.55 -5.77 -36.84
CA TRP A 287 20.65 -4.34 -37.09
C TRP A 287 22.04 -3.92 -37.59
N ALA A 288 23.10 -4.61 -37.17
CA ALA A 288 24.47 -4.36 -37.64
C ALA A 288 24.66 -4.57 -39.14
N VAL A 289 23.79 -5.35 -39.80
CA VAL A 289 23.82 -5.53 -41.26
C VAL A 289 23.44 -4.24 -41.99
N HIS A 290 22.54 -3.43 -41.40
CA HIS A 290 22.00 -2.23 -42.03
C HIS A 290 22.61 -0.93 -41.49
N GLU A 291 23.08 -0.94 -40.24
CA GLU A 291 23.64 0.22 -39.52
C GLU A 291 24.93 -0.20 -38.78
N PRO A 292 25.99 -0.59 -39.52
CA PRO A 292 27.22 -1.12 -38.92
C PRO A 292 27.92 -0.11 -38.01
N GLU A 293 27.90 1.18 -38.35
CA GLU A 293 28.49 2.26 -37.55
C GLU A 293 27.93 2.35 -36.13
N ARG A 294 26.68 1.90 -35.94
CA ARG A 294 26.01 1.93 -34.64
C ARG A 294 26.14 0.59 -33.90
N TRP A 295 25.92 -0.52 -34.59
CA TRP A 295 25.74 -1.82 -33.94
C TRP A 295 26.90 -2.80 -34.10
N ALA A 296 27.79 -2.65 -35.11
CA ALA A 296 28.80 -3.66 -35.42
C ALA A 296 29.78 -3.90 -34.26
N GLN A 297 30.18 -2.85 -33.54
CA GLN A 297 31.06 -2.95 -32.38
C GLN A 297 30.48 -3.79 -31.22
N TRP A 298 29.16 -3.96 -31.17
CA TRP A 298 28.44 -4.67 -30.12
C TRP A 298 28.04 -6.09 -30.52
N VAL A 299 28.29 -6.48 -31.76
CA VAL A 299 27.96 -7.82 -32.26
C VAL A 299 28.79 -8.88 -31.53
N ALA A 300 28.11 -9.85 -30.95
CA ALA A 300 28.70 -11.00 -30.29
C ALA A 300 27.86 -12.27 -30.54
N PRO A 301 28.44 -13.48 -30.60
CA PRO A 301 27.70 -14.73 -30.49
C PRO A 301 26.82 -14.77 -29.23
N CYS A 302 25.56 -15.19 -29.42
CA CYS A 302 24.64 -15.37 -28.31
C CYS A 302 25.08 -16.56 -27.45
N PRO A 303 25.36 -16.38 -26.15
CA PRO A 303 25.82 -17.47 -25.27
C PRO A 303 24.69 -18.47 -24.92
N ILE A 304 23.43 -18.08 -25.15
CA ILE A 304 22.25 -18.92 -24.88
C ILE A 304 22.00 -19.88 -26.04
N SER A 305 22.07 -21.18 -25.75
CA SER A 305 21.94 -22.25 -26.74
C SER A 305 20.49 -22.47 -27.21
N ASN A 306 20.33 -23.07 -28.40
CA ASN A 306 19.01 -23.43 -28.94
C ASN A 306 18.28 -24.51 -28.12
N SER A 307 19.00 -25.36 -27.38
CA SER A 307 18.41 -26.39 -26.52
C SER A 307 17.74 -25.76 -25.28
N GLU A 308 18.32 -24.71 -24.72
CA GLU A 308 17.73 -23.95 -23.61
C GLU A 308 16.41 -23.27 -24.01
N ARG A 309 16.29 -22.82 -25.26
CA ARG A 309 15.01 -22.31 -25.83
C ARG A 309 13.89 -23.34 -25.72
N ARG A 310 14.18 -24.61 -26.01
CA ARG A 310 13.19 -25.70 -25.95
C ARG A 310 12.74 -25.95 -24.51
N THR A 311 13.64 -25.86 -23.54
CA THR A 311 13.33 -26.00 -22.11
C THR A 311 12.44 -24.87 -21.60
N VAL A 312 12.71 -23.63 -22.02
CA VAL A 312 11.87 -22.47 -21.74
C VAL A 312 10.46 -22.61 -22.34
N GLY A 313 10.37 -23.05 -23.60
CA GLY A 313 9.08 -23.33 -24.24
C GLY A 313 8.26 -24.40 -23.50
N LYS A 314 8.91 -25.48 -23.04
CA LYS A 314 8.28 -26.50 -22.18
C LYS A 314 7.79 -25.93 -20.86
N HIS A 315 8.55 -25.04 -20.20
CA HIS A 315 8.13 -24.41 -18.95
C HIS A 315 6.91 -23.50 -19.14
N LYS A 316 6.92 -22.63 -20.16
CA LYS A 316 5.77 -21.77 -20.50
C LYS A 316 4.52 -22.60 -20.79
N ARG A 317 4.68 -23.71 -21.53
CA ARG A 317 3.62 -24.68 -21.78
C ARG A 317 3.10 -25.29 -20.48
N ARG A 318 3.97 -25.74 -19.57
CA ARG A 318 3.57 -26.29 -18.26
C ARG A 318 2.87 -25.27 -17.37
N VAL A 319 3.30 -24.01 -17.35
CA VAL A 319 2.61 -22.94 -16.60
C VAL A 319 1.22 -22.70 -17.17
N ARG A 320 1.11 -22.66 -18.51
CA ARG A 320 -0.19 -22.55 -19.20
C ARG A 320 -1.07 -23.76 -18.92
N GLU A 321 -0.53 -24.97 -18.96
CA GLU A 321 -1.21 -26.21 -18.60
C GLU A 321 -1.70 -26.16 -17.15
N ARG A 322 -0.87 -25.80 -16.17
CA ARG A 322 -1.31 -25.63 -14.77
C ARG A 322 -2.41 -24.58 -14.62
N THR A 323 -2.30 -23.47 -15.34
CA THR A 323 -3.33 -22.41 -15.31
C THR A 323 -4.63 -22.95 -15.89
N HIS A 324 -4.58 -23.61 -17.04
CA HIS A 324 -5.73 -24.23 -17.68
C HIS A 324 -6.31 -25.38 -16.84
N ASP A 325 -5.48 -26.16 -16.13
CA ASP A 325 -5.92 -27.21 -15.21
C ASP A 325 -6.60 -26.62 -13.98
N THR A 326 -6.06 -25.51 -13.45
CA THR A 326 -6.68 -24.77 -12.35
C THR A 326 -8.02 -24.20 -12.80
N VAL A 327 -8.09 -23.59 -13.99
CA VAL A 327 -9.35 -23.12 -14.58
C VAL A 327 -10.32 -24.29 -14.76
N ARG A 328 -9.91 -25.40 -15.38
CA ARG A 328 -10.77 -26.58 -15.55
C ARG A 328 -11.27 -27.17 -14.22
N ARG A 329 -10.45 -27.11 -13.17
CA ARG A 329 -10.83 -27.59 -11.83
C ARG A 329 -11.78 -26.64 -11.11
N LEU A 330 -11.59 -25.34 -11.25
CA LEU A 330 -12.37 -24.31 -10.53
C LEU A 330 -13.61 -23.86 -11.31
N GLN A 331 -13.61 -23.95 -12.64
CA GLN A 331 -14.72 -23.52 -13.50
C GLN A 331 -16.04 -24.21 -13.15
N PRO A 332 -16.09 -25.54 -12.85
CA PRO A 332 -17.31 -26.18 -12.38
C PRO A 332 -17.80 -25.68 -11.00
N LEU A 333 -16.92 -25.10 -10.19
CA LEU A 333 -17.26 -24.54 -8.87
C LEU A 333 -17.71 -23.08 -8.96
N LEU A 334 -17.55 -22.42 -10.10
CA LEU A 334 -17.91 -21.02 -10.28
C LEU A 334 -19.41 -20.77 -10.01
N PRO A 335 -20.37 -21.60 -10.46
CA PRO A 335 -21.77 -21.42 -10.12
C PRO A 335 -22.03 -21.47 -8.62
N VAL A 336 -21.41 -22.42 -7.90
CA VAL A 336 -21.54 -22.56 -6.44
C VAL A 336 -20.96 -21.35 -5.71
N LEU A 337 -19.83 -20.81 -6.20
CA LEU A 337 -19.26 -19.60 -5.65
C LEU A 337 -20.18 -18.38 -5.86
N ILE A 338 -20.74 -18.22 -7.06
CA ILE A 338 -21.66 -17.13 -7.37
C ILE A 338 -22.91 -17.22 -6.48
N GLU A 339 -23.52 -18.40 -6.39
CA GLU A 339 -24.68 -18.66 -5.53
C GLU A 339 -24.36 -18.32 -4.07
N HIS A 340 -23.24 -18.78 -3.53
CA HIS A 340 -22.83 -18.45 -2.16
C HIS A 340 -22.64 -16.93 -1.94
N ILE A 341 -22.07 -16.22 -2.92
CA ILE A 341 -21.85 -14.77 -2.83
C ILE A 341 -23.19 -14.02 -2.90
N ASP A 342 -24.12 -14.44 -3.76
CA ASP A 342 -25.45 -13.87 -3.85
C ASP A 342 -26.24 -14.10 -2.55
N GLU A 343 -26.26 -15.34 -2.05
CA GLU A 343 -26.90 -15.70 -0.77
C GLU A 343 -26.32 -14.88 0.38
N ARG A 344 -24.99 -14.71 0.40
CA ARG A 344 -24.31 -13.91 1.42
C ARG A 344 -24.70 -12.44 1.34
N ALA A 345 -24.71 -11.85 0.14
CA ALA A 345 -25.12 -10.47 -0.05
C ALA A 345 -26.58 -10.26 0.38
N GLU A 346 -27.47 -11.17 -0.02
CA GLU A 346 -28.88 -11.13 0.33
C GLU A 346 -29.13 -11.30 1.83
N HIS A 347 -28.41 -12.23 2.46
CA HIS A 347 -28.46 -12.45 3.90
C HIS A 347 -28.12 -11.18 4.69
N TRP A 348 -27.00 -10.53 4.37
CA TRP A 348 -26.59 -9.33 5.10
C TRP A 348 -27.47 -8.13 4.80
N ARG A 349 -27.98 -8.00 3.56
CA ARG A 349 -28.93 -6.95 3.17
C ARG A 349 -30.26 -7.08 3.92
N THR A 350 -30.82 -8.29 3.97
CA THR A 350 -32.06 -8.56 4.70
C THR A 350 -31.86 -8.43 6.21
N LEU A 351 -30.75 -8.94 6.74
CA LEU A 351 -30.42 -8.79 8.15
C LEU A 351 -30.26 -7.31 8.54
N LEU A 352 -29.66 -6.48 7.68
CA LEU A 352 -29.55 -5.04 7.89
C LEU A 352 -30.94 -4.39 7.94
N ALA A 353 -31.83 -4.71 7.00
CA ALA A 353 -33.19 -4.18 6.99
C ALA A 353 -33.97 -4.55 8.28
N LEU A 354 -33.97 -5.83 8.66
CA LEU A 354 -34.64 -6.31 9.88
C LEU A 354 -34.05 -5.65 11.13
N ALA A 355 -32.72 -5.67 11.27
CA ALA A 355 -32.03 -5.10 12.43
C ALA A 355 -32.16 -3.57 12.53
N THR A 356 -32.37 -2.87 11.42
CA THR A 356 -32.62 -1.42 11.41
C THR A 356 -33.98 -1.07 11.99
N THR A 357 -35.00 -1.90 11.73
CA THR A 357 -36.36 -1.70 12.26
C THR A 357 -36.55 -2.20 13.70
N ALA A 358 -35.67 -3.08 14.19
CA ALA A 358 -35.76 -3.63 15.53
C ALA A 358 -35.37 -2.62 16.62
N ALA A 359 -36.15 -2.58 17.71
CA ALA A 359 -35.83 -1.80 18.91
C ALA A 359 -34.63 -2.36 19.68
N ASP A 360 -34.03 -1.58 20.60
CA ASP A 360 -32.96 -2.10 21.49
C ASP A 360 -33.46 -3.30 22.27
N ARG A 361 -32.66 -4.36 22.35
CA ARG A 361 -33.00 -5.68 22.91
C ARG A 361 -34.14 -6.41 22.19
N GLY A 362 -34.67 -5.85 21.10
CA GLY A 362 -35.63 -6.51 20.24
C GLY A 362 -35.03 -7.78 19.64
N GLN A 363 -35.82 -8.84 19.64
CA GLN A 363 -35.43 -10.14 19.09
C GLN A 363 -36.17 -10.36 17.78
N PHE A 364 -35.46 -10.92 16.82
CA PHE A 364 -36.03 -11.32 15.54
C PHE A 364 -35.27 -12.52 14.99
N ILE A 365 -35.90 -13.23 14.07
CA ILE A 365 -35.33 -14.44 13.46
C ILE A 365 -35.02 -14.13 12.01
N HIS A 366 -33.84 -14.54 11.56
CA HIS A 366 -33.46 -14.52 10.15
C HIS A 366 -32.67 -15.79 9.84
N ASN A 367 -33.05 -16.51 8.78
CA ASN A 367 -32.47 -17.79 8.38
C ASN A 367 -32.35 -18.81 9.54
N GLY A 368 -33.37 -18.90 10.38
CA GLY A 368 -33.42 -19.83 11.52
C GLY A 368 -32.53 -19.44 12.71
N VAL A 369 -31.78 -18.33 12.63
CA VAL A 369 -30.96 -17.82 13.72
C VAL A 369 -31.71 -16.69 14.43
N GLN A 370 -31.79 -16.79 15.76
CA GLN A 370 -32.31 -15.72 16.60
C GLN A 370 -31.24 -14.65 16.81
N TYR A 371 -31.56 -13.43 16.38
CA TYR A 371 -30.76 -12.25 16.58
C TYR A 371 -31.38 -11.36 17.65
N THR A 372 -30.55 -10.75 18.47
CA THR A 372 -30.97 -9.69 19.40
C THR A 372 -30.30 -8.39 19.00
N ARG A 373 -31.10 -7.35 18.76
CA ARG A 373 -30.60 -6.00 18.54
C ARG A 373 -29.97 -5.47 19.81
N VAL A 374 -28.78 -4.88 19.71
CA VAL A 374 -28.06 -4.35 20.88
C VAL A 374 -27.55 -2.94 20.65
N HIS A 375 -27.80 -2.05 21.62
CA HIS A 375 -27.12 -0.76 21.72
C HIS A 375 -25.94 -0.83 22.67
N THR A 376 -24.74 -0.69 22.13
CA THR A 376 -23.53 -0.56 22.94
C THR A 376 -23.48 0.81 23.63
N LYS A 377 -22.56 0.98 24.58
CA LYS A 377 -22.33 2.28 25.24
C LYS A 377 -22.07 3.41 24.23
N GLY A 378 -21.37 3.09 23.12
CA GLY A 378 -21.15 4.03 22.03
C GLY A 378 -22.44 4.41 21.31
N ASP A 379 -23.30 3.43 21.01
CA ASP A 379 -24.59 3.66 20.34
C ASP A 379 -25.54 4.51 21.19
N LYS A 380 -25.59 4.25 22.50
CA LYS A 380 -26.36 5.07 23.44
C LYS A 380 -25.88 6.52 23.49
N THR A 381 -24.58 6.73 23.28
CA THR A 381 -24.00 8.08 23.20
C THR A 381 -24.40 8.78 21.89
N LEU A 382 -24.42 8.05 20.76
CA LEU A 382 -24.91 8.57 19.47
C LEU A 382 -26.37 9.00 19.58
N ILE A 383 -27.23 8.14 20.14
CA ILE A 383 -28.66 8.45 20.34
C ILE A 383 -28.83 9.73 21.16
N ARG A 384 -28.11 9.85 22.28
CA ARG A 384 -28.17 11.05 23.15
C ARG A 384 -27.71 12.32 22.44
N THR A 385 -26.86 12.21 21.43
CA THR A 385 -26.34 13.33 20.65
C THR A 385 -27.10 13.57 19.34
N GLY A 386 -28.26 12.92 19.15
CA GLY A 386 -29.12 13.10 17.97
C GLY A 386 -28.68 12.33 16.73
N HIS A 387 -27.72 11.41 16.85
CA HIS A 387 -27.23 10.59 15.74
C HIS A 387 -27.83 9.17 15.78
N PRO A 388 -28.08 8.56 14.61
CA PRO A 388 -28.59 7.19 14.56
C PRO A 388 -27.55 6.20 15.14
N PRO A 389 -27.98 5.20 15.93
CA PRO A 389 -27.08 4.17 16.45
C PRO A 389 -26.58 3.25 15.34
N ASN A 390 -25.41 2.62 15.52
CA ASN A 390 -24.97 1.59 14.58
C ASN A 390 -25.89 0.37 14.64
N VAL A 391 -26.08 -0.30 13.49
CA VAL A 391 -26.90 -1.51 13.40
C VAL A 391 -26.08 -2.72 13.85
N ARG A 392 -26.35 -3.17 15.07
CA ARG A 392 -25.60 -4.19 15.79
C ARG A 392 -26.50 -5.26 16.37
N VAL A 393 -26.11 -6.51 16.18
CA VAL A 393 -26.83 -7.69 16.64
C VAL A 393 -25.91 -8.64 17.39
N THR A 394 -26.47 -9.43 18.30
CA THR A 394 -25.81 -10.58 18.92
C THR A 394 -26.61 -11.83 18.63
N THR A 395 -25.93 -12.97 18.60
CA THR A 395 -26.58 -14.29 18.53
C THR A 395 -26.26 -15.09 19.79
N PRO A 396 -27.08 -16.08 20.17
CA PRO A 396 -26.79 -16.97 21.29
C PRO A 396 -25.44 -17.71 21.13
N ALA A 397 -25.05 -18.02 19.89
CA ALA A 397 -23.80 -18.71 19.57
C ALA A 397 -22.57 -17.79 19.59
N ALA A 398 -22.75 -16.47 19.42
CA ALA A 398 -21.67 -15.49 19.41
C ALA A 398 -22.06 -14.26 20.23
N PRO A 399 -21.66 -14.19 21.52
CA PRO A 399 -22.04 -13.11 22.41
C PRO A 399 -21.39 -11.76 22.05
N ARG A 400 -20.44 -11.74 21.11
CA ARG A 400 -19.83 -10.51 20.61
C ARG A 400 -20.76 -9.86 19.59
N SER A 401 -21.05 -8.57 19.78
CA SER A 401 -21.88 -7.81 18.84
C SER A 401 -21.27 -7.75 17.45
N ILE A 402 -22.07 -8.11 16.45
CA ILE A 402 -21.77 -8.00 15.03
C ILE A 402 -22.26 -6.65 14.54
N ASP A 403 -21.40 -5.89 13.86
CA ASP A 403 -21.78 -4.66 13.18
C ASP A 403 -22.32 -5.01 11.79
N VAL A 404 -23.65 -5.05 11.65
CA VAL A 404 -24.36 -5.58 10.49
C VAL A 404 -24.07 -4.74 9.25
N LYS A 405 -23.98 -3.41 9.41
CA LYS A 405 -23.68 -2.50 8.31
C LYS A 405 -22.29 -2.76 7.72
N VAL A 406 -21.29 -3.01 8.56
CA VAL A 406 -19.93 -3.34 8.09
C VAL A 406 -19.90 -4.68 7.35
N GLN A 407 -20.67 -5.66 7.80
CA GLN A 407 -20.75 -6.97 7.14
C GLN A 407 -21.49 -6.89 5.81
N GLU A 408 -22.56 -6.09 5.75
CA GLU A 408 -23.33 -5.83 4.54
C GLU A 408 -22.48 -5.09 3.50
N ASP A 409 -21.81 -3.99 3.86
CA ASP A 409 -20.88 -3.28 2.97
C ASP A 409 -19.82 -4.25 2.39
N ALA A 410 -19.23 -5.10 3.23
CA ALA A 410 -18.22 -6.07 2.80
C ALA A 410 -18.80 -7.14 1.85
N ALA A 411 -20.01 -7.63 2.12
CA ALA A 411 -20.70 -8.60 1.27
C ALA A 411 -21.10 -7.98 -0.08
N PHE A 412 -21.63 -6.75 -0.06
CA PHE A 412 -21.98 -5.97 -1.24
C PHE A 412 -20.77 -5.75 -2.14
N TRP A 413 -19.63 -5.28 -1.61
CA TRP A 413 -18.44 -5.07 -2.43
C TRP A 413 -17.87 -6.37 -3.00
N THR A 414 -17.92 -7.45 -2.24
CA THR A 414 -17.50 -8.78 -2.73
C THR A 414 -18.39 -9.22 -3.90
N TRP A 415 -19.71 -9.09 -3.74
CA TRP A 415 -20.70 -9.38 -4.77
C TRP A 415 -20.53 -8.51 -6.01
N ALA A 416 -20.41 -7.20 -5.85
CA ALA A 416 -20.26 -6.25 -6.95
C ALA A 416 -18.99 -6.53 -7.78
N ILE A 417 -17.86 -6.83 -7.11
CA ILE A 417 -16.61 -7.16 -7.81
C ILE A 417 -16.78 -8.42 -8.65
N VAL A 418 -17.36 -9.49 -8.07
CA VAL A 418 -17.51 -10.76 -8.77
C VAL A 418 -18.52 -10.66 -9.92
N ARG A 419 -19.67 -10.02 -9.70
CA ARG A 419 -20.71 -9.84 -10.73
C ARG A 419 -20.32 -8.88 -11.86
N HIS A 420 -19.38 -7.97 -11.64
CA HIS A 420 -18.85 -7.11 -12.70
C HIS A 420 -17.65 -7.70 -13.45
N CYS A 421 -16.98 -8.73 -12.90
CA CYS A 421 -15.85 -9.40 -13.55
C CYS A 421 -16.23 -10.72 -14.23
N ALA A 422 -17.38 -11.32 -13.85
CA ALA A 422 -17.99 -12.48 -14.50
C ALA A 422 -18.92 -12.03 -15.62
#